data_AF-A0A938CXK5-F1
#
_entry.id   AF-A0A938CXK5-F1
#
_cell.length_a   1.000
_cell.length_b   1.000
_cell.length_c   1.000
_cell.angle_alpha   90.00
_cell.angle_beta   90.00
_cell.angle_gamma   90.00
#
_symmetry.space_group_name_H-M   'P 1'
#
loop_
_entity.id
_entity.type
_entity.pdbx_description
1 polymer ?
#
loop_
_entity_poly.entity_id
_entity_poly.type
_entity_poly.pdbx_seq_one_letter_code
_entity_poly.pdbx_strand_id
1 'polypeptide(L)' 'EIYAEVERPARIRARWQDVDGNSHEEEIDGLLATCLQHEMDHLEGILFIDHLSRLKRQMALKKLEKLRKAA' A
#
# COMPACT_ATOMS: atom_id res chain seq x y z
N GLU A 1 0.89 11.11 -11.97
CA GLU A 1 1.18 9.97 -11.06
C GLU A 1 2.13 10.39 -9.94
N ILE A 2 2.01 9.76 -8.76
CA ILE A 2 2.79 10.05 -7.54
C ILE A 2 3.42 8.74 -7.08
N TYR A 3 4.76 8.72 -6.97
CA TYR A 3 5.53 7.57 -6.52
C TYR A 3 6.43 7.98 -5.36
N ALA A 4 6.62 7.07 -4.42
CA ALA A 4 7.60 7.20 -3.34
C ALA A 4 8.01 5.80 -2.87
N GLU A 5 9.25 5.69 -2.42
CA GLU A 5 9.75 4.48 -1.76
C GLU A 5 9.11 4.34 -0.37
N VAL A 6 8.60 3.15 -0.07
CA VAL A 6 8.00 2.77 1.21
C VAL A 6 8.70 1.50 1.69
N GLU A 7 9.20 1.52 2.91
CA GLU A 7 9.80 0.35 3.55
C GLU A 7 8.68 -0.57 4.05
N ARG A 8 8.77 -1.87 3.72
CA ARG A 8 7.80 -2.89 4.14
C ARG A 8 8.53 -4.20 4.45
N PRO A 9 7.98 -5.04 5.35
CA PRO A 9 8.40 -6.42 5.50
C PRO A 9 8.54 -7.14 4.15
N ALA A 10 9.72 -7.75 3.93
CA ALA A 10 10.03 -8.47 2.68
C ALA A 10 9.28 -9.80 2.54
N ARG A 11 8.79 -10.35 3.66
CA ARG A 11 8.00 -11.58 3.75
C ARG A 11 6.89 -11.39 4.78
N ILE A 12 5.73 -11.98 4.50
CA ILE A 12 4.56 -12.03 5.39
C ILE A 12 4.00 -13.44 5.44
N ARG A 13 3.22 -13.75 6.48
CA ARG A 13 2.32 -14.91 6.49
C ARG A 13 0.90 -14.39 6.39
N ALA A 14 0.22 -14.71 5.30
CA ALA A 14 -1.14 -14.25 5.04
C ALA A 14 -2.15 -15.37 5.25
N ARG A 15 -3.33 -15.02 5.75
CA ARG A 15 -4.51 -15.89 5.76
C ARG A 15 -5.65 -15.18 5.06
N TRP A 16 -6.31 -15.86 4.13
CA TRP A 16 -7.44 -15.30 3.40
C TRP A 16 -8.47 -16.39 3.09
N GLN A 17 -9.62 -15.96 2.58
CA GLN A 17 -10.68 -16.83 2.10
C GLN A 17 -10.81 -16.66 0.59
N ASP A 18 -10.97 -17.76 -0.15
CA ASP A 18 -11.30 -17.69 -1.56
C ASP A 18 -12.79 -17.38 -1.79
N VAL A 19 -13.19 -17.28 -3.06
CA VAL A 19 -14.58 -16.97 -3.45
C VAL A 19 -15.58 -18.06 -3.08
N ASP A 20 -15.12 -19.29 -2.84
CA ASP A 20 -15.94 -20.45 -2.46
C ASP A 20 -16.02 -20.61 -0.93
N GLY A 21 -15.29 -19.78 -0.18
CA GLY A 21 -15.29 -19.79 1.27
C GLY A 21 -14.18 -20.64 1.92
N ASN A 22 -13.28 -21.22 1.15
CA ASN A 22 -12.19 -22.03 1.70
C ASN A 22 -11.09 -21.13 2.27
N SER A 23 -10.55 -21.53 3.43
CA SER A 23 -9.43 -20.81 4.07
C SER A 23 -8.10 -21.24 3.48
N HIS A 24 -7.25 -20.26 3.21
CA HIS A 24 -5.88 -20.43 2.75
C HIS A 24 -4.92 -19.73 3.71
N GLU A 25 -3.73 -20.29 3.89
CA GLU A 25 -2.65 -19.68 4.66
C GLU A 25 -1.30 -20.01 4.00
N GLU A 26 -0.51 -19.00 3.68
CA GLU A 26 0.80 -19.18 3.04
C GLU A 26 1.82 -18.12 3.45
N GLU A 27 3.10 -18.46 3.32
CA GLU A 27 4.19 -17.49 3.38
C GLU A 27 4.40 -16.86 2.00
N ILE A 28 4.35 -15.52 1.95
CA ILE A 28 4.45 -14.74 0.72
C ILE A 28 5.65 -13.82 0.85
N ASP A 29 6.46 -13.72 -0.21
CA ASP A 29 7.56 -12.77 -0.30
C ASP A 29 7.57 -12.01 -1.65
N GLY A 30 8.56 -11.13 -1.82
CA GLY A 30 8.79 -10.37 -3.05
C GLY A 30 7.68 -9.35 -3.37
N LEU A 31 7.34 -9.25 -4.65
CA LEU A 31 6.36 -8.26 -5.12
C LEU A 31 4.97 -8.54 -4.55
N LEU A 32 4.56 -9.80 -4.47
CA LEU A 32 3.23 -10.16 -3.97
C LEU A 32 3.07 -9.78 -2.50
N ALA A 33 4.11 -9.98 -1.66
CA ALA A 33 4.08 -9.53 -0.28
C ALA A 33 3.91 -8.01 -0.17
N THR A 34 4.59 -7.26 -1.04
CA THR A 34 4.49 -5.79 -1.09
C THR A 34 3.09 -5.34 -1.49
N CYS A 35 2.54 -5.92 -2.55
CA CYS A 35 1.19 -5.63 -3.05
C CYS A 35 0.13 -5.97 -2.01
N LEU A 36 0.20 -7.15 -1.39
CA LEU A 36 -0.79 -7.57 -0.41
C LEU A 36 -0.80 -6.65 0.81
N GLN A 37 0.37 -6.24 1.31
CA GLN A 37 0.46 -5.24 2.37
C GLN A 37 -0.12 -3.87 1.96
N HIS A 38 0.08 -3.46 0.70
CA HIS A 38 -0.51 -2.21 0.19
C HIS A 38 -2.03 -2.27 0.12
N GLU A 39 -2.60 -3.37 -0.36
CA GLU A 39 -4.05 -3.54 -0.42
C GLU A 39 -4.67 -3.69 0.98
N MET A 40 -3.98 -4.36 1.91
CA MET A 40 -4.40 -4.44 3.31
C MET A 40 -4.42 -3.07 3.99
N ASP A 41 -3.42 -2.21 3.75
CA ASP A 41 -3.42 -0.82 4.25
C ASP A 41 -4.70 -0.08 3.82
N HIS A 42 -5.17 -0.27 2.58
CA HIS A 42 -6.40 0.36 2.10
C HIS A 42 -7.64 -0.10 2.86
N LEU A 43 -7.70 -1.36 3.27
CA LEU A 43 -8.79 -1.88 4.11
C LEU A 43 -8.83 -1.21 5.49
N GLU A 44 -7.68 -0.73 5.96
CA GLU A 44 -7.54 0.04 7.21
C GLU A 44 -7.61 1.56 7.00
N GLY A 45 -7.83 2.02 5.77
CA GLY A 45 -7.85 3.44 5.42
C GLY A 45 -6.47 4.12 5.45
N ILE A 46 -5.39 3.33 5.41
CA ILE A 46 -4.00 3.80 5.38
C ILE A 46 -3.57 3.94 3.92
N LEU A 47 -3.02 5.10 3.55
CA LEU A 47 -2.46 5.31 2.21
C LEU A 47 -0.94 5.19 2.26
N PHE A 48 -0.31 4.87 1.12
CA PHE A 48 1.16 4.79 1.05
C PHE A 48 1.87 6.10 1.46
N ILE A 49 1.20 7.25 1.30
CA ILE A 49 1.72 8.56 1.71
C ILE A 49 1.83 8.72 3.23
N ASP A 50 1.08 7.94 4.00
CA ASP A 50 1.10 7.98 5.47
C ASP A 50 2.31 7.25 6.04
N HIS A 51 2.94 6.36 5.25
CA HIS A 51 4.24 5.76 5.56
C HIS A 51 5.43 6.68 5.24
N LEU A 52 5.20 7.83 4.60
CA LEU A 52 6.27 8.76 4.24
C LEU A 52 6.61 9.70 5.39
N SER A 53 7.87 10.15 5.43
CA SER A 53 8.26 11.24 6.31
C SER A 53 7.38 12.48 6.08
N ARG A 54 7.19 13.29 7.13
CA ARG A 54 6.33 14.49 7.09
C ARG A 54 6.63 15.39 5.89
N LEU A 55 7.91 15.58 5.55
CA LEU A 55 8.33 16.39 4.40
C LEU A 55 7.91 15.75 3.06
N LYS A 56 8.20 14.46 2.87
CA LYS A 56 7.83 13.72 1.66
C LYS A 56 6.31 13.68 1.46
N ARG A 57 5.55 13.45 2.54
CA ARG A 57 4.07 13.48 2.53
C ARG A 57 3.54 14.85 2.09
N GLN A 58 4.09 15.94 2.63
CA GLN A 58 3.68 17.30 2.24
C GLN A 58 3.97 17.59 0.76
N MET A 59 5.11 17.13 0.23
CA MET A 59 5.44 17.27 -1.19
C MET A 59 4.47 16.48 -2.09
N ALA A 60 4.11 15.25 -1.70
CA ALA A 60 3.14 14.43 -2.41
C ALA A 60 1.76 15.09 -2.47
N LEU A 61 1.26 15.61 -1.34
CA LEU A 61 -0.03 16.32 -1.28
C LEU A 61 -0.03 17.58 -2.16
N LYS A 62 1.05 18.38 -2.15
CA LYS A 62 1.19 19.53 -3.05
C LYS A 62 1.17 19.12 -4.53
N LYS A 63 1.82 18.01 -4.88
CA LYS A 63 1.80 17.48 -6.25
C LYS A 63 0.38 17.05 -6.65
N LEU A 64 -0.34 16.38 -5.74
CA LEU A 64 -1.73 15.98 -5.96
C LEU A 64 -2.66 17.18 -6.17
N GLU A 65 -2.52 18.22 -5.36
CA GLU A 65 -3.32 19.45 -5.50
C GLU A 65 -3.10 20.11 -6.87
N LYS A 66 -1.85 20.18 -7.34
CA LYS A 66 -1.54 20.70 -8.67
C LYS A 66 -2.16 19.88 -9.79
N LEU A 67 -2.10 18.55 -9.69
CA LEU A 67 -2.72 17.65 -10.67
C LEU A 67 -4.24 17.84 -10.71
N ARG A 68 -4.89 17.99 -9.55
CA ARG A 68 -6.33 18.25 -9.46
C ARG A 68 -6.76 19.57 -10.10
N LYS A 69 -5.92 20.61 -10.06
CA LYS A 69 -6.22 21.92 -10.69
C LYS A 69 -6.02 21.92 -12.21
N ALA A 70 -5.26 20.97 -12.73
CA ALA A 70 -4.95 20.87 -14.16
C ALA A 70 -5.90 19.92 -14.92
N ALA A 71 -6.77 19.21 -14.20
CA ALA A 71 -7.85 18.38 -14.73
C ALA A 71 -9.17 19.18 -14.72
#